data_AF-A0A2P4SVG9-F1
#
_entry.id   AF-A0A2P4SVG9-F1
#
_cell.length_a   1.000
_cell.length_b   1.000
_cell.length_c   1.000
_cell.angle_alpha   90.00
_cell.angle_beta   90.00
_cell.angle_gamma   90.00
#
_symmetry.space_group_name_H-M   'P 1'
#
loop_
_entity.id
_entity.type
_entity.pdbx_description
1 polymer ?
#
loop_
_entity_poly.entity_id
_entity_poly.type
_entity_poly.pdbx_seq_one_letter_code
_entity_poly.pdbx_strand_id
1 'polypeptide(L)'
;VLDRAEQLREMEANILPAFLRLQELTDRNVTVILLSEIVWEMFRPNTGCFEPFILYFPDYSIGHLQKILSQNHPPEYSADFYSAYINILLGVFYMVCRDLKELQHLAALNFSKYCEPVVRKEAKERDTRKLWKNIEPHLKKAMQTVYLREISSSQWERLQCEEGELGQIKGLSAHAHVELPYYSKFLLIAAYLASYNPVRTDKRFFLKELDETEAIVLAASVIR
;
A
#
# COMPACT_ATOMS: atom_id res chain seq x y z
N VAL A 1 23.99 6.56 -16.01
CA VAL A 1 22.59 6.76 -15.58
C VAL A 1 22.58 6.65 -14.07
N LEU A 2 22.01 7.63 -13.38
CA LEU A 2 21.88 7.66 -11.93
C LEU A 2 20.40 7.50 -11.61
N ASP A 3 20.05 6.37 -10.98
CA ASP A 3 18.69 6.11 -10.49
C ASP A 3 18.52 6.72 -9.09
N ARG A 4 17.28 7.12 -8.76
CA ARG A 4 16.94 7.81 -7.49
C ARG A 4 17.83 9.02 -7.20
N ALA A 5 17.97 9.88 -8.21
CA ALA A 5 18.84 11.04 -8.17
C ALA A 5 18.49 12.03 -7.04
N GLU A 6 17.29 11.97 -6.47
CA GLU A 6 16.88 12.75 -5.30
C GLU A 6 17.82 12.62 -4.09
N GLN A 7 18.52 11.49 -3.95
CA GLN A 7 19.50 11.25 -2.88
C GLN A 7 20.75 12.11 -3.04
N LEU A 8 21.09 12.55 -4.26
CA LEU A 8 22.25 13.41 -4.51
C LEU A 8 22.13 14.77 -3.81
N ARG A 9 20.92 15.18 -3.43
CA ARG A 9 20.66 16.42 -2.67
C ARG A 9 21.07 16.30 -1.20
N GLU A 10 21.08 15.09 -0.66
CA GLU A 10 21.47 14.81 0.73
C GLU A 10 22.99 14.61 0.86
N MET A 11 23.69 14.45 -0.28
CA MET A 11 25.14 14.35 -0.32
C MET A 11 25.80 15.75 -0.35
N GLU A 12 27.09 15.81 -0.67
CA GLU A 12 27.82 17.08 -0.77
C GLU A 12 27.25 17.98 -1.88
N ALA A 13 27.13 19.29 -1.58
CA ALA A 13 26.47 20.27 -2.45
C ALA A 13 27.15 20.49 -3.83
N ASN A 14 28.40 20.06 -3.97
CA ASN A 14 29.19 20.13 -5.21
C ASN A 14 28.90 18.97 -6.17
N ILE A 15 28.32 17.85 -5.69
CA ILE A 15 28.17 16.62 -6.47
C ILE A 15 27.19 16.79 -7.62
N LEU A 16 26.00 17.36 -7.35
CA LEU A 16 24.99 17.57 -8.38
C LEU A 16 25.48 18.54 -9.48
N PRO A 17 26.02 19.74 -9.18
CA PRO A 17 26.63 20.60 -10.19
C PRO A 17 27.77 19.95 -10.97
N ALA A 18 28.60 19.12 -10.31
CA ALA A 18 29.70 18.41 -10.95
C ALA A 18 29.20 17.38 -11.97
N PHE A 19 28.14 16.63 -11.64
CA PHE A 19 27.54 15.68 -12.58
C PHE A 19 26.87 16.36 -13.77
N LEU A 20 26.21 17.50 -13.56
CA LEU A 20 25.59 18.27 -14.64
C LEU A 20 26.61 18.80 -15.65
N ARG A 21 27.81 19.17 -15.16
CA ARG A 21 28.92 19.68 -16.00
C ARG A 21 30.00 18.64 -16.25
N LEU A 22 29.73 17.36 -16.03
CA LEU A 22 30.74 16.31 -16.12
C LEU A 22 31.40 16.23 -17.49
N GLN A 23 30.62 16.49 -18.55
CA GLN A 23 31.10 16.57 -19.93
C GLN A 23 32.17 17.66 -20.09
N GLU A 24 31.95 18.84 -19.51
CA GLU A 24 32.90 19.97 -19.55
C GLU A 24 34.13 19.73 -18.67
N LEU A 25 33.94 19.12 -17.49
CA LEU A 25 35.02 18.85 -16.54
C LEU A 25 36.00 17.79 -17.05
N THR A 26 35.51 16.82 -17.81
CA THR A 26 36.32 15.70 -18.32
C THR A 26 36.80 15.92 -19.75
N ASP A 27 36.25 16.89 -20.48
CA ASP A 27 36.45 17.11 -21.91
C ASP A 27 36.25 15.81 -22.73
N ARG A 28 35.26 15.01 -22.30
CA ARG A 28 34.87 13.74 -22.93
C ARG A 28 33.38 13.73 -23.21
N ASN A 29 32.97 13.02 -24.26
CA ASN A 29 31.56 12.85 -24.62
C ASN A 29 30.86 11.91 -23.61
N VAL A 30 30.44 12.46 -22.47
CA VAL A 30 29.74 11.76 -21.39
C VAL A 30 28.38 12.40 -21.19
N THR A 31 27.32 11.61 -21.24
CA THR A 31 25.96 12.06 -20.93
C THR A 31 25.50 11.47 -19.61
N VAL A 32 25.12 12.33 -18.66
CA VAL A 32 24.54 11.92 -17.39
C VAL A 32 23.02 11.97 -17.51
N ILE A 33 22.37 10.85 -17.23
CA ILE A 33 20.91 10.76 -17.15
C ILE A 33 20.55 10.59 -15.69
N LEU A 34 19.71 11.47 -15.16
CA LEU A 34 19.20 11.46 -13.81
C LEU A 34 17.74 10.97 -13.84
N LEU A 35 17.42 9.97 -13.04
CA LEU A 35 16.05 9.48 -12.86
C LEU A 35 15.59 9.86 -11.46
N SER A 36 14.43 10.50 -11.34
CA SER A 36 13.86 10.88 -10.05
C SER A 36 12.33 10.95 -10.13
N GLU A 37 11.68 10.77 -8.99
CA GLU A 37 10.24 10.99 -8.81
C GLU A 37 9.91 12.46 -8.45
N ILE A 38 10.93 13.30 -8.24
CA ILE A 38 10.78 14.68 -7.78
C ILE A 38 11.00 15.66 -8.94
N VAL A 39 10.23 16.75 -8.96
CA VAL A 39 10.36 17.79 -9.99
C VAL A 39 11.68 18.57 -9.84
N TRP A 40 12.24 18.99 -10.97
CA TRP A 40 13.58 19.62 -11.05
C TRP A 40 13.73 20.87 -10.19
N GLU A 41 12.68 21.64 -9.95
CA GLU A 41 12.75 22.86 -9.13
C GLU A 41 13.26 22.58 -7.70
N MET A 42 12.99 21.38 -7.18
CA MET A 42 13.45 20.92 -5.87
C MET A 42 14.91 20.44 -5.86
N PHE A 43 15.59 20.46 -7.00
CA PHE A 43 17.01 20.14 -7.15
C PHE A 43 17.89 21.38 -7.27
N ARG A 44 17.33 22.57 -7.53
CA ARG A 44 18.11 23.77 -7.78
C ARG A 44 18.88 24.19 -6.52
N PRO A 45 20.23 24.22 -6.55
CA PRO A 45 21.02 24.74 -5.45
C PRO A 45 20.97 26.27 -5.41
N ASN A 46 21.21 26.85 -4.24
CA ASN A 46 21.20 28.30 -4.03
C ASN A 46 22.23 29.05 -4.90
N THR A 47 23.32 28.38 -5.26
CA THR A 47 24.42 28.93 -6.09
C THR A 47 24.18 28.83 -7.59
N GLY A 48 23.03 28.28 -8.02
CA GLY A 48 22.74 27.98 -9.42
C GLY A 48 23.50 26.74 -9.93
N CYS A 49 23.01 26.16 -11.03
CA CYS A 49 23.63 25.02 -11.69
C CYS A 49 23.32 25.02 -13.19
N PHE A 50 23.96 24.14 -13.95
CA PHE A 50 23.66 23.95 -15.38
C PHE A 50 22.29 23.31 -15.53
N GLU A 51 21.41 23.89 -16.35
CA GLU A 51 20.03 23.42 -16.49
C GLU A 51 19.97 22.20 -17.44
N PRO A 52 19.57 21.02 -16.95
CA PRO A 52 19.46 19.82 -17.78
C PRO A 52 18.20 19.87 -18.66
N PHE A 53 18.16 18.99 -19.66
CA PHE A 53 16.93 18.73 -20.41
C PHE A 53 15.96 17.89 -19.56
N ILE A 54 14.82 18.49 -19.21
CA ILE A 54 13.80 17.84 -18.38
C ILE A 54 12.86 17.03 -19.27
N LEU A 55 12.84 15.71 -19.07
CA LEU A 55 11.93 14.79 -19.74
C LEU A 55 10.91 14.25 -18.74
N TYR A 56 9.63 14.56 -18.95
CA TYR A 56 8.53 14.08 -18.11
C TYR A 56 7.96 12.76 -18.64
N PHE A 57 7.85 11.77 -17.75
CA PHE A 57 7.16 10.50 -18.02
C PHE A 57 5.76 10.55 -17.39
N PRO A 58 4.69 10.65 -18.20
CA PRO A 58 3.34 10.74 -17.68
C PRO A 58 2.84 9.41 -17.10
N ASP A 59 1.91 9.50 -16.16
CA ASP A 59 1.25 8.35 -15.57
C ASP A 59 0.45 7.55 -16.61
N TYR A 60 0.36 6.24 -16.40
CA TYR A 60 -0.45 5.38 -17.26
C TYR A 60 -1.94 5.60 -17.03
N SER A 61 -2.69 5.81 -18.12
CA SER A 61 -4.16 5.78 -18.09
C SER A 61 -4.67 4.37 -17.83
N ILE A 62 -5.93 4.23 -17.40
CA ILE A 62 -6.57 2.92 -17.24
C ILE A 62 -6.48 2.04 -18.51
N GLY A 63 -6.60 2.64 -19.69
CA GLY A 63 -6.47 1.93 -20.97
C GLY A 63 -5.04 1.49 -21.26
N HIS A 64 -4.04 2.28 -20.87
CA HIS A 64 -2.63 1.87 -20.96
C HIS A 64 -2.34 0.71 -20.00
N LEU A 65 -2.78 0.81 -18.74
CA LEU A 65 -2.63 -0.26 -17.76
C LEU A 65 -3.28 -1.55 -18.22
N GLN A 66 -4.51 -1.49 -18.74
CA GLN A 66 -5.21 -2.66 -19.27
C GLN A 66 -4.40 -3.33 -20.38
N LYS A 67 -3.90 -2.56 -21.34
CA LYS A 67 -3.07 -3.08 -22.45
C LYS A 67 -1.78 -3.71 -21.95
N ILE A 68 -1.02 -3.02 -21.11
CA ILE A 68 0.27 -3.49 -20.58
C ILE A 68 0.09 -4.76 -19.75
N LEU A 69 -0.91 -4.78 -18.85
CA LEU A 69 -1.20 -5.96 -18.04
C LEU A 69 -1.65 -7.14 -18.91
N SER A 70 -2.50 -6.90 -19.92
CA SER A 70 -3.01 -7.97 -20.79
C SER A 70 -1.96 -8.63 -21.68
N GLN A 71 -0.79 -8.00 -21.88
CA GLN A 71 0.31 -8.58 -22.68
C GLN A 71 0.96 -9.79 -21.99
N ASN A 72 1.00 -9.80 -20.66
CA ASN A 72 1.60 -10.88 -19.87
C ASN A 72 0.57 -11.98 -19.57
N HIS A 73 -0.19 -12.41 -20.58
CA HIS A 73 -1.19 -13.45 -20.38
C HIS A 73 -0.55 -14.85 -20.30
N PRO A 74 -1.09 -15.75 -19.45
CA PRO A 74 -0.66 -17.14 -19.42
C PRO A 74 -1.03 -17.84 -20.75
N PRO A 75 -0.18 -18.73 -21.27
CA PRO A 75 -0.41 -19.40 -22.56
C PRO A 75 -1.58 -20.40 -22.51
N GLU A 76 -2.03 -20.78 -21.32
CA GLU A 76 -3.09 -21.77 -21.08
C GLU A 76 -4.50 -21.24 -21.40
N TYR A 77 -4.69 -19.92 -21.44
CA TYR A 77 -6.00 -19.28 -21.58
C TYR A 77 -6.04 -18.27 -22.73
N SER A 78 -7.24 -18.00 -23.24
CA SER A 78 -7.46 -16.99 -24.28
C SER A 78 -7.09 -15.58 -23.80
N ALA A 79 -6.51 -14.76 -24.68
CA ALA A 79 -6.22 -13.36 -24.41
C ALA A 79 -7.49 -12.57 -24.06
N ASP A 80 -8.64 -12.90 -24.66
CA ASP A 80 -9.92 -12.28 -24.35
C ASP A 80 -10.37 -12.59 -22.91
N PHE A 81 -10.10 -13.80 -22.44
CA PHE A 81 -10.41 -14.22 -21.07
C PHE A 81 -9.54 -13.45 -20.06
N TYR A 82 -8.24 -13.35 -20.32
CA TYR A 82 -7.32 -12.61 -19.45
C TYR A 82 -7.59 -11.09 -19.48
N SER A 83 -7.93 -10.51 -20.63
CA SER A 83 -8.29 -9.10 -20.73
C SER A 83 -9.58 -8.76 -19.97
N ALA A 84 -10.57 -9.67 -19.96
CA ALA A 84 -11.77 -9.54 -19.16
C ALA A 84 -11.45 -9.59 -17.65
N TYR A 85 -10.54 -10.48 -17.24
CA TYR A 85 -10.03 -10.55 -15.87
C TYR A 85 -9.36 -9.24 -15.43
N ILE A 86 -8.43 -8.72 -16.25
CA ILE A 86 -7.73 -7.46 -15.97
C ILE A 86 -8.71 -6.29 -15.88
N ASN A 87 -9.75 -6.25 -16.71
CA ASN A 87 -10.78 -5.21 -16.64
C ASN A 87 -11.53 -5.26 -15.30
N ILE A 88 -11.86 -6.47 -14.81
CA ILE A 88 -12.48 -6.64 -13.48
C ILE A 88 -11.53 -6.18 -12.38
N LEU A 89 -10.26 -6.59 -12.45
CA LEU A 89 -9.24 -6.22 -11.48
C LEU A 89 -9.04 -4.70 -11.43
N LEU A 90 -8.84 -4.04 -12.57
CA LEU A 90 -8.73 -2.60 -12.65
C LEU A 90 -10.00 -1.90 -12.16
N GLY A 91 -11.19 -2.45 -12.43
CA GLY A 91 -12.45 -1.91 -11.90
C GLY A 91 -12.51 -1.82 -10.38
N VAL A 92 -11.84 -2.74 -9.65
CA VAL A 92 -11.79 -2.73 -8.18
C VAL A 92 -10.58 -1.94 -7.66
N PHE A 93 -9.40 -2.15 -8.23
CA PHE A 93 -8.14 -1.63 -7.68
C PHE A 93 -7.75 -0.24 -8.17
N TYR A 94 -8.22 0.21 -9.34
CA TYR A 94 -7.75 1.47 -9.96
C TYR A 94 -8.00 2.73 -9.12
N MET A 95 -9.01 2.69 -8.24
CA MET A 95 -9.29 3.80 -7.31
C MET A 95 -8.29 3.90 -6.17
N VAL A 96 -7.60 2.81 -5.83
CA VAL A 96 -6.71 2.72 -4.66
C VAL A 96 -5.24 2.58 -5.07
N CYS A 97 -4.95 1.86 -6.15
CA CYS A 97 -3.61 1.59 -6.64
C CYS A 97 -3.51 1.83 -8.15
N ARG A 98 -2.51 2.63 -8.54
CA ARG A 98 -2.16 2.88 -9.95
C ARG A 98 -0.74 2.43 -10.30
N ASP A 99 -0.04 1.81 -9.35
CA ASP A 99 1.29 1.26 -9.58
C ASP A 99 1.18 -0.03 -10.42
N LEU A 100 1.85 -0.02 -11.57
CA LEU A 100 1.89 -1.15 -12.48
C LEU A 100 2.44 -2.41 -11.81
N LYS A 101 3.49 -2.31 -10.99
CA LYS A 101 4.15 -3.48 -10.38
C LYS A 101 3.25 -4.15 -9.36
N GLU A 102 2.61 -3.36 -8.50
CA GLU A 102 1.66 -3.87 -7.51
C GLU A 102 0.42 -4.47 -8.19
N LEU A 103 -0.11 -3.82 -9.23
CA LEU A 103 -1.21 -4.38 -10.02
C LEU A 103 -0.84 -5.71 -10.71
N GLN A 104 0.39 -5.83 -11.24
CA GLN A 104 0.90 -7.08 -11.80
C GLN A 104 0.97 -8.20 -10.76
N HIS A 105 1.52 -7.89 -9.58
CA HIS A 105 1.62 -8.86 -8.49
C HIS A 105 0.23 -9.32 -8.02
N LEU A 106 -0.71 -8.39 -7.81
CA LEU A 106 -2.09 -8.70 -7.43
C LEU A 106 -2.84 -9.49 -8.50
N ALA A 107 -2.56 -9.21 -9.78
CA ALA A 107 -3.12 -9.96 -10.90
C ALA A 107 -2.62 -11.41 -10.90
N ALA A 108 -1.31 -11.63 -10.74
CA ALA A 108 -0.75 -12.98 -10.66
C ALA A 108 -1.32 -13.78 -9.47
N LEU A 109 -1.40 -13.14 -8.30
CA LEU A 109 -1.85 -13.76 -7.05
C LEU A 109 -3.33 -14.18 -7.05
N ASN A 110 -4.20 -13.40 -7.69
CA ASN A 110 -5.64 -13.66 -7.68
C ASN A 110 -6.13 -14.39 -8.94
N PHE A 111 -5.26 -14.64 -9.92
CA PHE A 111 -5.63 -15.32 -11.16
C PHE A 111 -6.03 -16.79 -10.94
N SER A 112 -5.33 -17.48 -10.03
CA SER A 112 -5.64 -18.85 -9.59
C SER A 112 -7.09 -19.02 -9.12
N LYS A 113 -7.60 -18.09 -8.31
CA LYS A 113 -8.99 -18.13 -7.81
C LYS A 113 -10.00 -17.71 -8.88
N TYR A 114 -9.59 -16.90 -9.85
CA TYR A 114 -10.44 -16.52 -10.98
C TYR A 114 -10.70 -17.68 -11.95
N CYS A 115 -9.69 -18.52 -12.21
CA CYS A 115 -9.82 -19.65 -13.14
C CYS A 115 -10.46 -20.90 -12.51
N GLU A 116 -10.57 -20.97 -11.18
CA GLU A 116 -11.12 -22.13 -10.46
C GLU A 116 -12.52 -22.60 -10.94
N PRO A 117 -13.52 -21.72 -11.17
CA PRO A 117 -14.84 -22.17 -11.67
C PRO A 117 -14.80 -22.74 -13.09
N VAL A 118 -13.80 -22.32 -13.88
CA VAL A 118 -13.57 -22.83 -15.24
C VAL A 118 -12.94 -24.22 -15.17
N VAL A 119 -11.98 -24.41 -14.27
CA VAL A 119 -11.33 -25.71 -14.02
C VAL A 119 -12.32 -26.72 -13.45
N ARG A 120 -13.20 -26.31 -12.53
CA ARG A 120 -14.29 -27.13 -11.97
C ARG A 120 -15.43 -27.41 -12.96
N LYS A 121 -15.39 -26.83 -14.17
CA LYS A 121 -16.42 -26.93 -15.23
C LYS A 121 -17.81 -26.39 -14.83
N GLU A 122 -17.87 -25.54 -13.82
CA GLU A 122 -19.11 -24.90 -13.36
C GLU A 122 -19.48 -23.67 -14.22
N ALA A 123 -18.48 -23.06 -14.86
CA ALA A 123 -18.64 -21.92 -15.76
C ALA A 123 -17.81 -22.09 -17.04
N LYS A 124 -18.29 -21.52 -18.15
CA LYS A 124 -17.49 -21.39 -19.38
C LYS A 124 -16.67 -20.11 -19.35
N GLU A 125 -15.58 -20.06 -20.12
CA GLU A 125 -14.75 -18.85 -20.28
C GLU A 125 -15.54 -17.62 -20.73
N ARG A 126 -16.68 -17.82 -21.42
CA ARG A 126 -17.56 -16.75 -21.90
C ARG A 126 -18.51 -16.19 -20.83
N ASP A 127 -18.65 -16.86 -19.69
CA ASP A 127 -19.60 -16.47 -18.63
C ASP A 127 -19.01 -15.41 -17.69
N THR A 128 -18.62 -14.26 -18.24
CA THR A 128 -17.93 -13.16 -17.53
C THR A 128 -18.64 -12.69 -16.27
N ARG A 129 -19.98 -12.62 -16.29
CA ARG A 129 -20.80 -12.20 -15.14
C ARG A 129 -20.75 -13.18 -13.97
N LYS A 130 -20.72 -14.49 -14.23
CA LYS A 130 -20.65 -15.51 -13.17
C LYS A 130 -19.27 -15.49 -12.51
N LEU A 131 -18.21 -15.39 -13.33
CA LEU A 131 -16.83 -15.29 -12.85
C LEU A 131 -16.62 -14.02 -12.03
N TRP A 132 -17.18 -12.89 -12.48
CA TRP A 132 -17.16 -11.63 -11.74
C TRP A 132 -17.80 -11.76 -10.36
N LYS A 133 -19.03 -12.29 -10.28
CA LYS A 133 -19.72 -12.45 -8.99
C LYS A 133 -18.96 -13.35 -8.00
N ASN A 134 -18.22 -14.33 -8.50
CA ASN A 134 -17.42 -15.22 -7.65
C ASN A 134 -16.17 -14.52 -7.12
N ILE A 135 -15.45 -13.78 -7.98
CA ILE A 135 -14.15 -13.20 -7.64
C ILE A 135 -14.26 -11.83 -6.94
N GLU A 136 -15.33 -11.06 -7.19
CA GLU A 136 -15.51 -9.70 -6.65
C GLU A 136 -15.34 -9.63 -5.12
N PRO A 137 -16.02 -10.45 -4.29
CA PRO A 137 -15.84 -10.38 -2.83
C PRO A 137 -14.41 -10.75 -2.42
N HIS A 138 -13.76 -11.66 -3.14
CA HIS A 138 -12.37 -12.05 -2.89
C HIS A 138 -11.39 -10.90 -3.20
N LEU A 139 -11.58 -10.18 -4.31
CA LEU A 139 -10.76 -9.01 -4.64
C LEU A 139 -10.91 -7.88 -3.62
N LYS A 140 -12.13 -7.61 -3.15
CA LYS A 140 -12.37 -6.63 -2.08
C LYS A 140 -11.65 -7.02 -0.78
N LYS A 141 -11.61 -8.31 -0.43
CA LYS A 141 -10.84 -8.81 0.72
C LYS A 141 -9.32 -8.70 0.50
N ALA A 142 -8.84 -9.03 -0.70
CA ALA A 142 -7.43 -8.89 -1.07
C ALA A 142 -6.95 -7.43 -0.99
N MET A 143 -7.81 -6.49 -1.38
CA MET A 143 -7.55 -5.04 -1.27
C MET A 143 -7.37 -4.58 0.19
N GLN A 144 -8.10 -5.16 1.13
CA GLN A 144 -8.02 -4.79 2.54
C GLN A 144 -6.85 -5.46 3.28
N THR A 145 -6.27 -6.53 2.73
CA THR A 145 -5.29 -7.37 3.45
C THR A 145 -3.93 -7.39 2.78
N VAL A 146 -3.87 -7.88 1.54
CA VAL A 146 -2.62 -8.04 0.77
C VAL A 146 -2.03 -6.69 0.36
N TYR A 147 -2.88 -5.76 -0.10
CA TYR A 147 -2.40 -4.43 -0.49
C TYR A 147 -1.86 -3.63 0.69
N LEU A 148 -2.49 -3.74 1.87
CA LEU A 148 -2.01 -3.15 3.11
C LEU A 148 -0.82 -3.92 3.73
N ARG A 149 -0.34 -4.98 3.06
CA ARG A 149 0.73 -5.88 3.50
C ARG A 149 0.48 -6.47 4.90
N GLU A 150 -0.78 -6.65 5.26
CA GLU A 150 -1.13 -7.30 6.53
C GLU A 150 -0.77 -8.79 6.54
N ILE A 151 -0.74 -9.40 5.35
CA ILE A 151 -0.49 -10.83 5.11
C ILE A 151 0.54 -10.95 3.98
N SER A 152 1.51 -11.86 4.14
CA SER A 152 2.51 -12.16 3.10
C SER A 152 1.86 -12.83 1.88
N SER A 153 2.44 -12.66 0.69
CA SER A 153 1.99 -13.34 -0.54
C SER A 153 1.95 -14.86 -0.40
N SER A 154 2.93 -15.47 0.28
CA SER A 154 2.97 -16.92 0.54
C SER A 154 1.87 -17.40 1.50
N GLN A 155 1.51 -16.58 2.49
CA GLN A 155 0.41 -16.87 3.40
C GLN A 155 -0.94 -16.75 2.69
N TRP A 156 -1.05 -15.80 1.75
CA TRP A 156 -2.24 -15.63 0.93
C TRP A 156 -2.45 -16.78 -0.06
N GLU A 157 -1.40 -17.28 -0.70
CA GLU A 157 -1.49 -18.46 -1.58
C GLU A 157 -1.93 -19.71 -0.81
N ARG A 158 -1.42 -19.92 0.41
CA ARG A 158 -1.86 -21.03 1.27
C ARG A 158 -3.35 -20.95 1.63
N LEU A 159 -3.86 -19.75 1.91
CA LEU A 159 -5.28 -19.50 2.15
C LEU A 159 -6.17 -19.86 0.95
N GLN A 160 -5.63 -19.77 -0.27
CA GLN A 160 -6.37 -20.14 -1.47
C GLN A 160 -6.45 -21.66 -1.67
N CYS A 161 -5.44 -22.41 -1.22
CA CYS A 161 -5.39 -23.87 -1.32
C CYS A 161 -6.18 -24.59 -0.22
N GLU A 162 -6.15 -24.09 1.01
CA GLU A 162 -6.84 -24.68 2.16
C GLU A 162 -8.25 -24.07 2.32
N GLU A 163 -9.21 -24.45 1.46
CA GLU A 163 -10.62 -24.01 1.55
C GLU A 163 -11.34 -24.43 2.86
N GLY A 164 -10.66 -25.14 3.77
CA GLY A 164 -11.29 -25.91 4.86
C GLY A 164 -11.22 -25.35 6.28
N GLU A 165 -10.28 -24.47 6.64
CA GLU A 165 -10.22 -23.90 8.00
C GLU A 165 -9.92 -22.41 7.93
N LEU A 166 -10.99 -21.61 7.91
CA LEU A 166 -10.94 -20.15 7.97
C LEU A 166 -10.57 -19.66 9.38
N GLY A 167 -9.51 -20.23 9.97
CA GLY A 167 -8.87 -19.70 11.16
C GLY A 167 -8.26 -18.35 10.80
N GLN A 168 -8.75 -17.30 11.45
CA GLN A 168 -8.26 -15.93 11.33
C GLN A 168 -6.74 -15.88 11.22
N ILE A 169 -6.20 -15.71 10.01
CA ILE A 169 -4.84 -15.18 9.88
C ILE A 169 -4.95 -13.75 10.39
N LYS A 170 -4.65 -13.61 11.68
CA LYS A 170 -4.45 -12.34 12.34
C LYS A 170 -3.29 -11.67 11.61
N GLY A 171 -3.61 -10.80 10.65
CA GLY A 171 -2.60 -9.97 9.99
C GLY A 171 -1.80 -9.18 11.02
N LEU A 172 -0.73 -8.50 10.59
CA LEU A 172 0.15 -7.73 11.50
C LEU A 172 -0.63 -6.84 12.49
N SER A 173 -1.76 -6.26 12.05
CA SER A 173 -2.67 -5.44 12.86
C SER A 173 -3.32 -6.19 14.03
N ALA A 174 -3.63 -7.48 13.85
CA ALA A 174 -4.26 -8.31 14.88
C ALA A 174 -3.28 -8.82 15.95
N HIS A 175 -2.00 -8.43 15.88
CA HIS A 175 -1.02 -8.58 16.97
C HIS A 175 -1.08 -7.43 17.99
N ALA A 176 -2.08 -6.54 17.91
CA ALA A 176 -2.32 -5.50 18.91
C ALA A 176 -2.63 -6.05 20.33
N HIS A 177 -2.90 -7.35 20.47
CA HIS A 177 -3.03 -8.01 21.76
C HIS A 177 -1.66 -8.44 22.29
N VAL A 178 -0.95 -7.52 22.93
CA VAL A 178 0.33 -7.78 23.60
C VAL A 178 0.07 -8.22 25.04
N GLU A 179 0.56 -9.39 25.43
CA GLU A 179 0.51 -9.83 26.82
C GLU A 179 1.53 -9.04 27.66
N LEU A 180 1.03 -8.28 28.63
CA LEU A 180 1.81 -7.45 29.53
C LEU A 180 1.62 -7.90 30.98
N PRO A 181 2.63 -7.80 31.85
CA PRO A 181 2.47 -7.99 33.30
C PRO A 181 1.40 -7.06 33.89
N TYR A 182 0.79 -7.46 35.01
CA TYR A 182 -0.35 -6.75 35.62
C TYR A 182 -0.05 -5.25 35.82
N TYR A 183 1.03 -4.90 36.52
CA TYR A 183 1.39 -3.50 36.75
C TYR A 183 1.79 -2.75 35.47
N SER A 184 2.38 -3.44 34.49
CA SER A 184 2.72 -2.84 33.19
C SER A 184 1.46 -2.41 32.42
N LYS A 185 0.35 -3.18 32.51
CA LYS A 185 -0.94 -2.76 31.93
C LYS A 185 -1.43 -1.46 32.58
N PHE A 186 -1.40 -1.37 33.91
CA PHE A 186 -1.82 -0.16 34.63
C PHE A 186 -0.93 1.05 34.33
N LEU A 187 0.40 0.86 34.28
CA LEU A 187 1.33 1.93 33.92
C LEU A 187 1.10 2.42 32.49
N LEU A 188 0.87 1.52 31.54
CA LEU A 188 0.60 1.90 30.14
C LEU A 188 -0.71 2.68 30.02
N ILE A 189 -1.78 2.21 30.68
CA ILE A 189 -3.08 2.90 30.69
C ILE A 189 -2.96 4.26 31.38
N ALA A 190 -2.26 4.33 32.52
CA ALA A 190 -2.04 5.59 33.23
C ALA A 190 -1.22 6.59 32.40
N ALA A 191 -0.16 6.15 31.73
CA ALA A 191 0.63 6.98 30.83
C ALA A 191 -0.19 7.49 29.63
N TYR A 192 -1.07 6.65 29.07
CA TYR A 192 -2.01 7.06 28.02
C TYR A 192 -2.97 8.14 28.52
N LEU A 193 -3.59 7.92 29.69
CA LEU A 193 -4.49 8.91 30.32
C LEU A 193 -3.77 10.23 30.62
N ALA A 194 -2.54 10.18 31.12
CA ALA A 194 -1.73 11.37 31.40
C ALA A 194 -1.28 12.10 30.13
N SER A 195 -1.06 11.39 29.02
CA SER A 195 -0.69 11.99 27.73
C SER A 195 -1.87 12.60 26.99
N TYR A 196 -3.06 11.99 27.09
CA TYR A 196 -4.23 12.41 26.33
C TYR A 196 -5.02 13.50 27.07
N ASN A 197 -5.07 13.44 28.40
CA ASN A 197 -5.83 14.40 29.20
C ASN A 197 -4.95 15.59 29.61
N PRO A 198 -5.48 16.82 29.57
CA PRO A 198 -4.76 17.99 30.07
C PRO A 198 -4.68 17.98 31.60
N VAL A 199 -3.55 18.44 32.15
CA VAL A 199 -3.25 18.44 33.61
C VAL A 199 -4.35 19.08 34.48
N ARG A 200 -5.12 20.01 33.93
CA ARG A 200 -6.23 20.68 34.65
C ARG A 200 -7.37 19.74 35.02
N THR A 201 -7.58 18.68 34.24
CA THR A 201 -8.68 17.73 34.47
C THR A 201 -8.33 16.62 35.46
N ASP A 202 -7.04 16.46 35.80
CA ASP A 202 -6.58 15.40 36.71
C ASP A 202 -7.24 15.50 38.09
N LYS A 203 -7.42 16.73 38.59
CA LYS A 203 -8.12 16.98 39.86
C LYS A 203 -9.59 16.60 39.84
N ARG A 204 -10.22 16.51 38.68
CA ARG A 204 -11.62 16.09 38.57
C ARG A 204 -11.74 14.58 38.37
N PHE A 205 -10.80 13.97 37.67
CA PHE A 205 -10.85 12.53 37.34
C PHE A 205 -10.24 11.64 38.42
N PHE A 206 -9.18 12.08 39.10
CA PHE A 206 -8.40 11.23 40.01
C PHE A 206 -8.41 11.67 41.46
N LEU A 207 -8.82 12.91 41.75
CA LEU A 207 -9.13 13.30 43.13
C LEU A 207 -10.55 12.84 43.46
N LYS A 208 -10.67 12.06 44.52
CA LYS A 208 -11.96 11.61 45.05
C LYS A 208 -12.70 12.81 45.63
N GLU A 209 -13.74 13.30 44.95
CA GLU A 209 -14.72 14.18 45.58
C GLU A 209 -15.49 13.37 46.62
N LEU A 210 -15.46 13.83 47.87
CA LEU A 210 -16.21 13.25 49.00
C LEU A 210 -17.67 13.68 48.91
N ASP A 211 -18.40 13.30 47.85
CA ASP A 211 -19.86 13.45 47.81
C ASP A 211 -20.48 12.22 47.12
N GLU A 212 -21.09 11.34 47.93
CA GLU A 212 -21.58 10.00 47.57
C GLU A 212 -22.80 9.99 46.61
N THR A 213 -23.23 11.11 46.04
CA THR A 213 -24.52 11.20 45.32
C THR A 213 -24.44 11.45 43.82
N GLU A 214 -23.32 11.91 43.25
CA GLU A 214 -23.22 12.18 41.79
C GLU A 214 -22.41 11.14 40.99
N ALA A 215 -21.69 10.24 41.65
CA ALA A 215 -20.77 9.29 41.00
C ALA A 215 -21.45 8.27 40.07
N ILE A 216 -22.74 7.96 40.28
CA ILE A 216 -23.48 6.98 39.46
C ILE A 216 -23.86 7.56 38.09
N VAL A 217 -24.03 8.89 37.97
CA VAL A 217 -24.49 9.53 36.72
C VAL A 217 -23.34 9.75 35.73
N LEU A 218 -22.14 10.03 36.22
CA LEU A 218 -20.95 10.27 35.38
C LEU A 218 -20.34 8.99 34.79
N ALA A 219 -20.42 7.85 35.48
CA ALA A 219 -19.97 6.57 34.93
C ALA A 219 -20.83 6.11 33.73
N ALA A 220 -22.11 6.51 33.70
CA ALA A 220 -23.03 6.19 32.61
C ALA A 220 -22.83 7.05 31.35
N SER A 221 -22.24 8.25 31.46
CA SER A 221 -22.04 9.16 30.31
C SER A 221 -20.75 8.91 29.54
N VAL A 222 -19.76 8.25 30.15
CA VAL A 222 -18.46 7.95 29.52
C VAL A 222 -18.49 6.62 28.73
N ILE A 223 -19.54 5.80 28.88
CA ILE A 223 -19.69 4.50 28.19
C ILE A 223 -20.71 4.57 27.02
N ARG A 224 -21.09 5.77 26.56
CA ARG A 224 -21.86 5.96 25.32
C ARG A 224 -21.03 6.63 24.23
#